data_AF-A0A328B4P6-F1
#
_entry.id   AF-A0A328B4P6-F1
#
_cell.length_a   1.000
_cell.length_b   1.000
_cell.length_c   1.000
_cell.angle_alpha   90.00
_cell.angle_beta   90.00
_cell.angle_gamma   90.00
#
_symmetry.space_group_name_H-M   'P 1'
#
loop_
_entity.id
_entity.type
_entity.pdbx_description
1 polymer ?
#
loop_
_entity_poly.entity_id
_entity_poly.type
_entity_poly.pdbx_seq_one_letter_code
_entity_poly.pdbx_strand_id
1 'polypeptide(L)'
;MSKFSEAFAQIASGVSRWTGRPLTFLACCLIVVVWAATGPVFHYSDTWQLIINTGTTIVTFLMVFLIQNTQNRDNAALQAKLDELIRVTQAKNEFIGIEHLSDQELEDILAECESHRPEVVQRAEARASRNRKQEIGQARKRATGRAKTRTRAAG
;
A
#
# COMPACT_ATOMS: atom_id res chain seq x y z
N MET A 1 25.99 -8.82 -16.14
CA MET A 1 24.77 -8.07 -15.74
C MET A 1 25.18 -6.61 -15.55
N SER A 2 24.43 -5.68 -16.14
CA SER A 2 24.94 -4.35 -16.50
C SER A 2 25.19 -3.45 -15.29
N LYS A 3 26.30 -2.71 -15.30
CA LYS A 3 26.68 -1.70 -14.29
C LYS A 3 25.57 -0.70 -13.96
N PHE A 4 24.60 -0.53 -14.86
CA PHE A 4 23.40 0.29 -14.68
C PHE A 4 22.46 -0.27 -13.61
N SER A 5 22.25 -1.59 -13.56
CA SER A 5 21.38 -2.22 -12.56
C SER A 5 21.96 -2.06 -11.15
N GLU A 6 23.27 -2.21 -11.01
CA GLU A 6 23.97 -2.00 -9.73
C GLU A 6 23.92 -0.54 -9.28
N ALA A 7 24.17 0.42 -10.19
CA ALA A 7 24.08 1.84 -9.90
C ALA A 7 22.66 2.26 -9.52
N PHE A 8 21.66 1.77 -10.26
CA PHE A 8 20.25 2.03 -9.96
C PHE A 8 19.86 1.44 -8.60
N ALA A 9 20.28 0.21 -8.29
CA ALA A 9 19.99 -0.42 -7.00
C ALA A 9 20.63 0.33 -5.83
N GLN A 10 21.85 0.87 -6.00
CA GLN A 10 22.51 1.71 -5.00
C GLN A 10 21.79 3.05 -4.80
N ILE A 11 21.40 3.72 -5.89
CA ILE A 11 20.62 4.97 -5.83
C ILE A 11 19.27 4.71 -5.18
N ALA A 12 18.55 3.66 -5.59
CA ALA A 12 17.26 3.30 -5.02
C ALA A 12 17.35 2.98 -3.52
N SER A 13 18.35 2.21 -3.10
CA SER A 13 18.59 1.90 -1.68
C SER A 13 18.95 3.17 -0.89
N GLY A 14 19.75 4.06 -1.47
CA GLY A 14 20.08 5.36 -0.90
C GLY A 14 18.83 6.21 -0.73
N VAL A 15 18.10 6.47 -1.82
CA VAL A 15 16.86 7.27 -1.81
C VAL A 15 15.86 6.69 -0.82
N SER A 16 15.58 5.39 -0.85
CA SER A 16 14.66 4.74 0.11
C SER A 16 15.04 5.02 1.58
N ARG A 17 16.33 4.90 1.91
CA ARG A 17 16.84 5.18 3.27
C ARG A 17 16.72 6.64 3.66
N TRP A 18 16.81 7.56 2.71
CA TRP A 18 16.60 8.99 2.94
C TRP A 18 15.11 9.33 3.05
N THR A 19 14.28 8.89 2.12
CA THR A 19 12.85 9.21 2.08
C THR A 19 12.08 8.62 3.28
N GLY A 20 12.57 7.54 3.90
CA GLY A 20 12.01 6.98 5.13
C GLY A 20 12.31 7.75 6.42
N ARG A 21 13.16 8.79 6.40
CA ARG A 21 13.54 9.55 7.60
C ARG A 21 12.60 10.73 7.86
N PRO A 22 12.17 10.96 9.13
CA PRO A 22 11.34 12.12 9.49
C PRO A 22 11.95 13.47 9.12
N LEU A 23 13.28 13.58 9.17
CA LEU A 23 14.02 14.79 8.77
C LEU A 23 13.84 15.13 7.28
N THR A 24 13.71 14.13 6.42
CA THR A 24 13.51 14.33 4.98
C THR A 24 12.12 14.87 4.70
N PHE A 25 11.10 14.39 5.43
CA PHE A 25 9.76 14.95 5.38
C PHE A 25 9.75 16.43 5.79
N LEU A 26 10.45 16.78 6.89
CA LEU A 26 10.56 18.17 7.33
C LEU A 26 11.26 19.04 6.27
N ALA A 27 12.33 18.54 5.65
CA ALA A 27 13.01 19.22 4.55
C ALA A 27 12.08 19.45 3.34
N CYS A 28 11.29 18.45 2.95
CA CYS A 28 10.28 18.60 1.89
C CYS A 28 9.23 19.66 2.24
N CYS A 29 8.73 19.68 3.48
CA CYS A 29 7.82 20.72 3.95
C CYS A 29 8.45 22.12 3.87
N LEU A 30 9.71 22.26 4.28
CA LEU A 30 10.43 23.53 4.19
C LEU A 30 10.58 23.99 2.73
N ILE A 31 10.87 23.08 1.80
CA ILE A 31 10.94 23.39 0.36
C ILE A 31 9.59 23.93 -0.13
N VAL A 32 8.48 23.30 0.25
CA VAL A 32 7.13 23.77 -0.13
C VAL A 32 6.82 25.14 0.45
N VAL A 33 7.22 25.40 1.71
CA VAL A 33 7.04 26.71 2.36
C VAL A 33 7.87 27.79 1.67
N VAL A 34 9.14 27.53 1.35
CA VAL A 34 10.00 28.46 0.63
C VAL A 34 9.44 28.75 -0.76
N TRP A 35 9.00 27.71 -1.48
CA TRP A 35 8.35 27.89 -2.77
C TRP A 35 7.11 28.79 -2.63
N ALA A 36 6.19 28.49 -1.70
CA ALA A 36 5.00 29.30 -1.45
C ALA A 36 5.34 30.77 -1.11
N ALA A 37 6.39 31.00 -0.33
CA ALA A 37 6.87 32.34 0.04
C ALA A 37 7.46 33.12 -1.14
N THR A 38 7.97 32.45 -2.18
CA THR A 38 8.41 33.11 -3.43
C THR A 38 7.24 33.46 -4.35
N GLY A 39 6.06 32.86 -4.16
CA GLY A 39 4.86 33.10 -4.96
C GLY A 39 4.47 34.58 -5.14
N PRO A 40 4.44 35.41 -4.08
CA PRO A 40 4.13 36.84 -4.19
C PRO A 40 5.11 37.62 -5.08
N VAL A 41 6.40 37.26 -5.06
CA VAL A 41 7.44 37.90 -5.91
C VAL A 41 7.18 37.62 -7.39
N PHE A 42 6.69 36.41 -7.70
CA PHE A 42 6.35 35.98 -9.06
C PHE A 42 4.89 36.19 -9.42
N HIS A 43 4.13 36.94 -8.62
CA HIS A 43 2.69 37.18 -8.81
C HIS A 43 1.86 35.90 -9.01
N TYR A 44 2.29 34.78 -8.42
CA TYR A 44 1.67 33.46 -8.62
C TYR A 44 1.49 33.08 -10.11
N SER A 45 2.48 33.44 -10.95
CA SER A 45 2.43 33.21 -12.39
C SER A 45 2.26 31.74 -12.80
N ASP A 46 1.77 31.52 -14.02
CA ASP A 46 1.61 30.19 -14.61
C ASP A 46 2.92 29.41 -14.63
N THR A 47 4.05 30.08 -14.91
CA THR A 47 5.38 29.45 -14.88
C THR A 47 5.78 29.01 -13.48
N TRP A 48 5.47 29.80 -12.46
CA TRP A 48 5.76 29.47 -11.06
C TRP A 48 4.97 28.24 -10.58
N GLN A 49 3.70 28.13 -10.98
CA GLN A 49 2.86 26.95 -10.70
C GLN A 49 3.32 25.73 -11.52
N LEU A 50 3.67 25.94 -12.79
CA LEU A 50 4.10 24.88 -13.70
C LEU A 50 5.35 24.17 -13.16
N ILE A 51 6.34 24.92 -12.65
CA ILE A 51 7.60 24.35 -12.16
C ILE A 51 7.36 23.33 -11.04
N ILE A 52 6.51 23.65 -10.04
CA ILE A 52 6.27 22.71 -8.94
C ILE A 52 5.44 21.51 -9.39
N ASN A 53 4.45 21.72 -10.27
CA ASN A 53 3.57 20.66 -10.73
C ASN A 53 4.33 19.66 -11.61
N THR A 54 5.07 20.18 -12.59
CA THR A 54 5.91 19.36 -13.48
C THR A 54 7.04 18.68 -12.70
N GLY A 55 7.73 19.41 -11.82
CA GLY A 55 8.80 18.85 -10.99
C GLY A 55 8.33 17.73 -10.09
N THR A 56 7.24 17.94 -9.35
CA THR A 56 6.67 16.92 -8.46
C THR A 56 6.16 15.72 -9.24
N THR A 57 5.60 15.92 -10.44
CA THR A 57 5.13 14.82 -11.30
C THR A 57 6.30 13.94 -11.74
N ILE A 58 7.40 14.53 -12.22
CA ILE A 58 8.60 13.79 -12.61
C ILE A 58 9.17 13.02 -11.41
N VAL A 59 9.33 13.69 -10.26
CA VAL A 59 9.85 13.07 -9.03
C VAL A 59 8.95 11.92 -8.60
N THR A 60 7.62 12.10 -8.62
CA THR A 60 6.66 11.06 -8.24
C THR A 60 6.74 9.87 -9.20
N PHE A 61 6.84 10.11 -10.51
CA PHE A 61 6.98 9.05 -11.50
C PHE A 61 8.26 8.24 -11.28
N LEU A 62 9.39 8.90 -11.05
CA LEU A 62 10.64 8.23 -10.69
C LEU A 62 10.52 7.49 -9.35
N MET A 63 9.87 8.10 -8.36
CA MET A 63 9.66 7.51 -7.04
C MET A 63 8.84 6.22 -7.12
N VAL A 64 7.82 6.15 -7.99
CA VAL A 64 7.05 4.91 -8.20
C VAL A 64 7.97 3.78 -8.63
N PHE A 65 8.87 3.99 -9.60
CA PHE A 65 9.84 2.96 -10.00
C PHE A 65 10.84 2.61 -8.89
N LEU A 66 11.31 3.60 -8.13
CA LEU A 66 12.24 3.36 -7.02
C LEU A 66 11.59 2.56 -5.88
N ILE A 67 10.34 2.90 -5.54
CA ILE A 67 9.53 2.18 -4.56
C ILE A 67 9.29 0.76 -5.06
N GLN A 68 8.86 0.57 -6.30
CA GLN A 68 8.61 -0.75 -6.88
C GLN A 68 9.88 -1.62 -6.88
N ASN A 69 11.05 -1.06 -7.23
CA ASN A 69 12.30 -1.81 -7.19
C ASN A 69 12.70 -2.22 -5.76
N THR A 70 12.53 -1.32 -4.80
CA THR A 70 12.83 -1.61 -3.38
C THR A 70 11.85 -2.66 -2.83
N GLN A 71 10.55 -2.49 -3.10
CA GLN A 71 9.49 -3.41 -2.69
C GLN A 71 9.66 -4.80 -3.32
N ASN A 72 10.01 -4.89 -4.60
CA ASN A 72 10.23 -6.16 -5.27
C ASN A 72 11.38 -6.96 -4.61
N ARG A 73 12.47 -6.27 -4.25
CA ARG A 73 13.60 -6.90 -3.56
C ARG A 73 13.26 -7.31 -2.12
N ASP A 74 12.53 -6.47 -1.40
CA ASP A 74 12.12 -6.75 -0.02
C ASP A 74 11.11 -7.91 0.04
N ASN A 75 10.20 -8.01 -0.92
CA ASN A 75 9.28 -9.15 -1.05
C ASN A 75 10.02 -10.47 -1.28
N ALA A 76 10.99 -10.50 -2.21
CA ALA A 76 11.79 -11.69 -2.46
C ALA A 76 12.60 -12.12 -1.21
N ALA A 77 13.13 -11.16 -0.45
CA ALA A 77 13.83 -11.45 0.80
C ALA A 77 12.88 -11.95 1.91
N LEU A 78 11.63 -11.47 1.92
CA LEU A 78 10.61 -11.92 2.86
C LEU A 78 10.20 -13.36 2.56
N GLN A 79 9.96 -13.68 1.28
CA GLN A 79 9.67 -15.04 0.80
C GLN A 79 10.76 -16.02 1.22
N ALA A 80 12.04 -15.74 0.92
CA ALA A 80 13.15 -16.60 1.31
C ALA A 80 13.25 -16.85 2.83
N LYS A 81 12.88 -15.86 3.66
CA LYS A 81 12.83 -16.02 5.12
C LYS A 81 11.67 -16.89 5.58
N LEU A 82 10.50 -16.79 4.94
CA LEU A 82 9.36 -17.64 5.22
C LEU A 82 9.64 -19.08 4.79
N ASP A 83 10.24 -19.27 3.63
CA ASP A 83 10.68 -20.56 3.11
C ASP A 83 11.60 -21.29 4.08
N GLU A 84 12.62 -20.61 4.60
CA GLU A 84 13.52 -21.20 5.58
C GLU A 84 12.80 -21.50 6.90
N LEU A 85 11.85 -20.65 7.33
CA LEU A 85 11.05 -20.91 8.54
C LEU A 85 10.14 -22.14 8.38
N ILE A 86 9.48 -22.29 7.23
CA ILE A 86 8.67 -23.47 6.88
C ILE A 86 9.55 -24.71 6.88
N ARG A 87 10.74 -24.63 6.27
CA ARG A 87 11.70 -25.74 6.18
C ARG A 87 12.16 -26.25 7.55
N VAL A 88 12.37 -25.37 8.53
CA VAL A 88 12.85 -25.75 9.87
C VAL A 88 11.72 -26.09 10.85
N THR A 89 10.49 -25.67 10.53
CA THR A 89 9.30 -26.08 11.29
C THR A 89 8.71 -27.36 10.70
N GLN A 90 7.94 -28.14 11.45
CA GLN A 90 7.18 -29.29 10.92
C GLN A 90 5.99 -28.82 10.04
N ALA A 91 6.14 -27.70 9.33
CA ALA A 91 5.21 -27.25 8.32
C ALA A 91 5.47 -28.03 7.03
N LYS A 92 4.42 -28.35 6.27
CA LYS A 92 4.56 -29.07 5.00
C LYS A 92 5.49 -28.26 4.08
N ASN A 93 6.63 -28.83 3.69
CA ASN A 93 7.59 -28.22 2.74
C ASN A 93 6.96 -27.82 1.38
N GLU A 94 5.74 -28.28 1.10
CA GLU A 94 4.90 -27.92 -0.04
C GLU A 94 4.56 -26.42 -0.12
N PHE A 95 4.67 -25.68 1.00
CA PHE A 95 4.47 -24.22 1.01
C PHE A 95 5.73 -23.40 0.67
N ILE A 96 6.89 -24.03 0.49
CA ILE A 96 8.14 -23.34 0.14
C ILE A 96 8.14 -23.01 -1.35
N GLY A 97 8.36 -21.75 -1.71
CA GLY A 97 8.39 -21.31 -3.12
C GLY A 97 7.03 -21.34 -3.83
N ILE A 98 5.93 -21.31 -3.06
CA ILE A 98 4.55 -21.33 -3.54
C ILE A 98 4.23 -20.20 -4.53
N GLU A 99 4.97 -19.08 -4.46
CA GLU A 99 4.89 -17.95 -5.39
C GLU A 99 5.38 -18.22 -6.81
N HIS A 100 6.06 -19.35 -7.04
CA HIS A 100 6.56 -19.75 -8.36
C HIS A 100 5.66 -20.79 -9.04
N LEU A 101 4.63 -21.25 -8.35
CA LEU A 101 3.62 -22.14 -8.91
C LEU A 101 2.76 -21.41 -9.92
N SER A 102 2.15 -22.16 -10.83
CA SER A 102 1.11 -21.59 -11.69
C SER A 102 -0.11 -21.18 -10.88
N ASP A 103 -0.91 -20.23 -11.40
CA ASP A 103 -2.12 -19.75 -10.73
C ASP A 103 -3.08 -20.88 -10.33
N GLN A 104 -3.19 -21.93 -11.16
CA GLN A 104 -4.03 -23.11 -10.88
C GLN A 104 -3.48 -23.95 -9.71
N GLU A 105 -2.18 -24.23 -9.72
CA GLU A 105 -1.53 -24.99 -8.63
C GLU A 105 -1.57 -24.23 -7.31
N LEU A 106 -1.43 -22.90 -7.36
CA LEU A 106 -1.58 -22.03 -6.20
C LEU A 106 -3.01 -22.07 -5.65
N GLU A 107 -4.02 -22.02 -6.52
CA GLU A 107 -5.44 -22.12 -6.15
C GLU A 107 -5.76 -23.45 -5.47
N ASP A 108 -5.23 -24.56 -5.98
CA ASP A 108 -5.45 -25.89 -5.42
C ASP A 108 -4.87 -26.02 -4.01
N ILE A 109 -3.63 -25.53 -3.78
CA ILE A 109 -3.01 -25.54 -2.45
C ILE A 109 -3.75 -24.61 -1.49
N LEU A 110 -4.18 -23.42 -1.96
CA LEU A 110 -4.98 -22.51 -1.15
C LEU A 110 -6.33 -23.13 -0.76
N ALA A 111 -6.98 -23.85 -1.69
CA ALA A 111 -8.22 -24.56 -1.43
C ALA A 111 -8.04 -25.71 -0.41
N GLU A 112 -6.94 -26.47 -0.50
CA GLU A 112 -6.61 -27.49 0.51
C GLU A 112 -6.38 -26.83 1.88
N CYS A 113 -5.66 -25.71 1.93
CA CYS A 113 -5.39 -24.99 3.17
C CYS A 113 -6.67 -24.42 3.81
N GLU A 114 -7.62 -23.95 2.98
CA GLU A 114 -8.92 -23.49 3.43
C GLU A 114 -9.81 -24.64 3.94
N SER A 115 -9.68 -25.84 3.37
CA SER A 115 -10.41 -27.03 3.84
C SER A 115 -9.95 -27.51 5.22
N HIS A 116 -8.69 -27.30 5.58
CA HIS A 116 -8.11 -27.63 6.88
C HIS A 116 -8.27 -26.52 7.93
N ARG A 117 -9.00 -25.46 7.61
CA ARG A 117 -9.13 -24.30 8.47
C ARG A 117 -9.94 -24.63 9.73
N PRO A 118 -9.40 -24.43 10.95
CA PRO A 118 -10.05 -24.88 12.17
C PRO A 118 -11.39 -24.16 12.41
N GLU A 119 -12.39 -24.91 12.90
CA GLU A 119 -13.77 -24.44 13.12
C GLU A 119 -13.87 -23.11 13.90
N VAL A 120 -12.94 -22.88 14.84
CA VAL A 120 -12.85 -21.64 15.63
C VAL A 120 -12.66 -20.40 14.74
N VAL A 121 -11.89 -20.51 13.67
CA VAL A 121 -11.63 -19.41 12.73
C VAL A 121 -12.86 -19.17 11.85
N GLN A 122 -13.49 -20.23 11.35
CA GLN A 122 -14.73 -20.13 10.56
C GLN A 122 -15.86 -19.48 11.39
N ARG A 123 -16.00 -19.87 12.67
CA ARG A 123 -16.99 -19.29 13.58
C ARG A 123 -16.70 -17.81 13.89
N ALA A 124 -15.43 -17.43 14.01
CA ALA A 124 -15.03 -16.04 14.21
C ALA A 124 -15.38 -15.15 13.00
N GLU A 125 -15.13 -15.62 11.78
CA GLU A 125 -15.48 -14.89 10.55
C GLU A 125 -16.98 -14.83 10.29
N ALA A 126 -17.71 -15.92 10.55
CA ALA A 126 -19.17 -15.93 10.47
C ALA A 126 -19.80 -14.94 11.46
N ARG A 127 -19.17 -14.71 12.62
CA ARG A 127 -19.57 -13.67 13.58
C ARG A 127 -19.22 -12.27 13.07
N ALA A 128 -18.00 -12.07 12.58
CA ALA A 128 -17.54 -10.78 12.04
C ALA A 128 -18.37 -10.32 10.83
N SER A 129 -18.68 -11.22 9.90
CA SER A 129 -19.50 -10.95 8.71
C SER A 129 -20.96 -10.64 9.07
N ARG A 130 -21.53 -11.33 10.07
CA ARG A 130 -22.86 -10.99 10.63
C ARG A 130 -22.86 -9.60 11.26
N ASN A 131 -21.87 -9.28 12.08
CA ASN A 131 -21.74 -7.95 12.68
C ASN A 131 -21.62 -6.85 11.62
N ARG A 132 -20.76 -7.04 10.61
CA ARG A 132 -20.60 -6.09 9.49
C ARG A 132 -21.89 -5.87 8.70
N LYS A 133 -22.65 -6.94 8.40
CA LYS A 133 -23.97 -6.81 7.73
C LYS A 133 -24.98 -6.05 8.60
N GLN A 134 -24.98 -6.29 9.91
CA GLN A 134 -25.83 -5.56 10.84
C GLN A 134 -25.46 -4.08 10.93
N GLU A 135 -24.17 -3.75 11.00
CA GLU A 135 -23.67 -2.37 11.01
C GLU A 135 -24.05 -1.61 9.74
N ILE A 136 -23.84 -2.21 8.56
CA ILE A 136 -24.22 -1.62 7.28
C ILE A 136 -25.74 -1.42 7.20
N GLY A 137 -26.53 -2.41 7.64
CA GLY A 137 -27.98 -2.32 7.69
C GLY A 137 -28.48 -1.21 8.63
N GLN A 138 -27.85 -1.06 9.80
CA GLN A 138 -28.17 0.00 10.75
C GLN A 138 -27.76 1.38 10.22
N ALA A 139 -26.57 1.51 9.62
CA ALA A 139 -26.10 2.74 8.99
C ALA A 139 -27.05 3.17 7.86
N ARG A 140 -27.48 2.24 7.01
CA ARG A 140 -28.46 2.49 5.96
C ARG A 140 -29.79 2.97 6.53
N LYS A 141 -30.36 2.28 7.54
CA LYS A 141 -31.61 2.70 8.21
C LYS A 141 -31.51 4.10 8.84
N ARG A 142 -30.39 4.42 9.48
CA ARG A 142 -30.13 5.76 10.05
C ARG A 142 -30.06 6.84 8.96
N ALA A 143 -29.42 6.54 7.82
CA ALA A 143 -29.37 7.46 6.69
C ALA A 143 -30.76 7.71 6.09
N THR A 144 -31.58 6.66 5.88
CA THR A 144 -32.94 6.80 5.33
C THR A 144 -33.88 7.53 6.30
N GLY A 145 -33.75 7.28 7.61
CA GLY A 145 -34.52 7.98 8.64
C GLY A 145 -34.20 9.47 8.69
N ARG A 146 -32.91 9.84 8.64
CA ARG A 146 -32.46 11.24 8.63
C ARG A 146 -32.93 12.00 7.37
N ALA A 147 -32.96 11.34 6.21
CA ALA A 147 -33.49 11.92 4.98
C ALA A 147 -34.99 12.21 5.09
N LYS A 148 -35.78 11.24 5.60
CA LYS A 148 -37.24 11.38 5.74
C LYS A 148 -37.64 12.48 6.73
N THR A 149 -36.92 12.64 7.83
CA THR A 149 -37.17 13.72 8.81
C THR A 149 -36.83 15.10 8.25
N ARG A 150 -35.78 15.21 7.41
CA ARG A 150 -35.36 16.47 6.80
C ARG A 150 -36.35 16.96 5.73
N THR A 151 -36.95 16.05 4.95
CA THR A 151 -37.99 16.41 3.96
C THR A 151 -39.29 16.87 4.61
N ARG A 152 -39.64 16.32 5.79
CA ARG A 152 -40.87 16.66 6.51
C ARG A 152 -40.79 17.99 7.30
N ALA A 153 -39.59 18.48 7.58
CA ALA A 153 -39.37 19.77 8.25
C ALA A 153 -39.24 20.95 7.26
N ALA A 154 -39.26 20.68 5.95
CA ALA A 154 -39.07 21.65 4.88
C ALA A 154 -40.34 21.92 4.05
N GLY A 155 -41.48 21.37 4.45
CA GLY A 155 -42.81 21.63 3.88
C GLY A 155 -43.80 21.96 4.98
#